data_AF-A0A7J6U9J4-F1
#
_entry.id   AF-A0A7J6U9J4-F1
#
_cell.length_a   1.000
_cell.length_b   1.000
_cell.length_c   1.000
_cell.angle_alpha   90.00
_cell.angle_beta   90.00
_cell.angle_gamma   90.00
#
_symmetry.space_group_name_H-M   'P 1'
#
loop_
_entity.id
_entity.type
_entity.pdbx_description
1 polymer ?
#
loop_
_entity_poly.entity_id
_entity_poly.type
_entity_poly.pdbx_seq_one_letter_code
_entity_poly.pdbx_strand_id
1 'polypeptide(L)'
;MPLVKEDGHTTEPLNGKVEEMEGELSECSEEAADEGPRSLPEAQRLKREGNDHYKAKRVSLAMDRYTLAYATCPKEEKMVRAQCLANRAACHHYFSEWEGVIEDCTEALELDPSYTKVLLRRANA
;
A
#
# COMPACT_ATOMS: atom_id res chain seq x y z
N MET A 1 56.08 -12.26 -32.52
CA MET A 1 55.74 -11.81 -31.16
C MET A 1 54.40 -11.08 -31.24
N PRO A 2 53.49 -11.24 -30.26
CA PRO A 2 52.32 -12.09 -30.49
C PRO A 2 50.95 -11.42 -30.15
N LEU A 3 49.85 -12.18 -30.29
CA LEU A 3 48.56 -12.13 -29.57
C LEU A 3 47.50 -11.04 -30.00
N VAL A 4 46.39 -11.40 -30.69
CA VAL A 4 45.06 -11.91 -30.15
C VAL A 4 44.13 -10.73 -29.77
N LYS A 5 42.82 -10.61 -30.04
CA LYS A 5 41.68 -11.37 -30.65
C LYS A 5 40.51 -10.37 -30.83
N GLU A 6 39.81 -10.36 -31.95
CA GLU A 6 38.41 -10.83 -32.18
C GLU A 6 37.28 -10.12 -31.40
N ASP A 7 36.41 -9.47 -32.18
CA ASP A 7 35.02 -9.10 -31.88
C ASP A 7 34.19 -10.29 -31.40
N GLY A 8 33.29 -10.08 -30.44
CA GLY A 8 32.33 -11.10 -30.06
C GLY A 8 31.46 -10.69 -28.89
N HIS A 9 30.22 -10.34 -29.19
CA HIS A 9 29.13 -10.42 -28.22
C HIS A 9 29.09 -11.82 -27.63
N THR A 10 29.21 -11.94 -26.31
CA THR A 10 28.74 -13.13 -25.61
C THR A 10 28.02 -12.66 -24.37
N THR A 11 26.70 -12.72 -24.46
CA THR A 11 25.76 -12.72 -23.36
C THR A 11 26.10 -13.90 -22.45
N GLU A 12 26.48 -13.63 -21.21
CA GLU A 12 26.57 -14.67 -20.18
C GLU A 12 25.25 -14.79 -19.40
N PRO A 13 24.93 -16.01 -18.93
CA PRO A 13 23.56 -16.41 -18.67
C PRO A 13 23.08 -16.14 -17.24
N LEU A 14 21.76 -16.13 -17.13
CA LEU A 14 20.93 -16.30 -15.95
C LEU A 14 21.51 -17.35 -14.99
N ASN A 15 21.83 -16.96 -13.76
CA ASN A 15 21.94 -17.89 -12.65
C ASN A 15 20.91 -17.51 -11.59
N GLY A 16 19.74 -18.13 -11.73
CA GLY A 16 18.66 -18.08 -10.77
C GLY A 16 19.07 -18.70 -9.44
N LYS A 17 18.64 -18.02 -8.39
CA LYS A 17 18.21 -18.68 -7.17
C LYS A 17 16.99 -17.93 -6.68
N VAL A 18 15.87 -18.26 -7.34
CA VAL A 18 14.55 -18.03 -6.76
C VAL A 18 14.48 -18.99 -5.58
N GLU A 19 14.71 -18.48 -4.37
CA GLU A 19 14.23 -19.17 -3.19
C GLU A 19 12.72 -18.93 -3.14
N GLU A 20 12.01 -19.95 -3.59
CA GLU A 20 10.57 -20.13 -3.42
C GLU A 20 10.28 -20.12 -1.92
N MET A 21 9.91 -18.95 -1.40
CA MET A 21 9.24 -18.88 -0.11
C MET A 21 7.76 -19.10 -0.39
N GLU A 22 7.37 -20.36 -0.51
CA GLU A 22 5.98 -20.80 -0.42
C GLU A 22 5.49 -20.55 1.01
N GLY A 23 5.16 -19.29 1.28
CA GLY A 23 4.34 -18.93 2.41
C GLY A 23 2.90 -19.14 2.00
N GLU A 24 2.35 -20.31 2.34
CA GLU A 24 0.91 -20.53 2.42
C GLU A 24 0.31 -19.49 3.39
N LEU A 25 0.01 -18.29 2.89
CA LEU A 25 -0.88 -17.37 3.57
C LEU A 25 -2.30 -17.83 3.27
N SER A 26 -2.67 -18.86 4.02
CA SER A 26 -4.01 -19.14 4.53
C SER A 26 -5.00 -18.07 4.11
N GLU A 27 -5.89 -18.41 3.17
CA GLU A 27 -7.17 -17.73 2.98
C GLU A 27 -7.94 -17.79 4.30
N CYS A 28 -7.67 -16.85 5.20
CA CYS A 28 -8.69 -16.38 6.13
C CYS A 28 -9.59 -15.49 5.30
N SER A 29 -10.53 -16.13 4.61
CA SER A 29 -11.83 -15.52 4.31
C SER A 29 -12.37 -14.99 5.64
N GLU A 30 -12.08 -13.73 5.96
CA GLU A 30 -12.79 -13.02 7.00
C GLU A 30 -14.17 -12.67 6.46
N GLU A 31 -15.05 -13.64 6.68
CA GLU A 31 -16.48 -13.51 6.67
C GLU A 31 -16.91 -12.19 7.32
N ALA A 32 -17.95 -11.61 6.72
CA ALA A 32 -18.76 -10.50 7.19
C ALA A 32 -18.78 -10.32 8.73
N ALA A 33 -17.77 -9.66 9.28
CA ALA A 33 -17.84 -9.10 10.62
C ALA A 33 -18.80 -7.92 10.56
N ASP A 34 -19.72 -7.90 11.50
CA ASP A 34 -20.77 -6.91 11.75
C ASP A 34 -20.21 -5.47 11.75
N GLU A 35 -20.06 -4.88 10.56
CA GLU A 35 -19.60 -3.52 10.39
C GLU A 35 -20.78 -2.61 10.75
N GLY A 36 -20.62 -1.81 11.81
CA GLY A 36 -21.52 -0.69 12.10
C GLY A 36 -21.83 0.12 10.84
N PRO A 37 -22.92 0.91 10.83
CA PRO A 37 -23.48 1.47 9.61
C PRO A 37 -22.42 2.17 8.75
N ARG A 38 -22.08 1.55 7.61
CA ARG A 38 -21.15 2.14 6.64
C ARG A 38 -21.72 3.47 6.17
N SER A 39 -20.95 4.53 6.31
CA SER A 39 -21.41 5.90 6.09
C SER A 39 -20.30 6.71 5.43
N LEU A 40 -20.54 7.08 4.17
CA LEU A 40 -19.64 7.95 3.42
C LEU A 40 -19.34 9.29 4.14
N PRO A 41 -20.34 10.05 4.65
CA PRO A 41 -20.05 11.30 5.34
C PRO A 41 -19.24 11.09 6.62
N GLU A 42 -19.44 9.97 7.31
CA GLU A 42 -18.66 9.62 8.50
C GLU A 42 -17.21 9.26 8.16
N ALA A 43 -17.00 8.41 7.15
CA ALA A 43 -15.68 8.07 6.65
C ALA A 43 -14.92 9.32 6.19
N GLN A 44 -15.59 10.27 5.53
CA GLN A 44 -14.99 11.55 5.15
C GLN A 44 -14.65 12.44 6.35
N ARG A 45 -15.47 12.42 7.42
CA ARG A 45 -15.15 13.13 8.67
C ARG A 45 -13.91 12.54 9.33
N LEU A 46 -13.87 11.22 9.52
CA LEU A 46 -12.74 10.49 10.09
C LEU A 46 -11.45 10.70 9.29
N LYS A 47 -11.53 10.65 7.95
CA LYS A 47 -10.38 10.96 7.09
C LYS A 47 -9.87 12.40 7.31
N ARG A 48 -10.76 13.38 7.48
CA ARG A 48 -10.37 14.76 7.78
C ARG A 48 -9.70 14.87 9.15
N GLU A 49 -10.25 14.21 10.17
CA GLU A 49 -9.64 14.12 11.51
C GLU A 49 -8.23 13.48 11.44
N GLY A 50 -8.08 12.41 10.68
CA GLY A 50 -6.77 11.79 10.41
C GLY A 50 -5.78 12.76 9.76
N ASN A 51 -6.23 13.54 8.76
CA ASN A 51 -5.39 14.56 8.13
C ASN A 51 -4.93 15.63 9.12
N ASP A 52 -5.82 16.05 10.03
CA ASP A 52 -5.50 17.05 11.04
C ASP A 52 -4.51 16.50 12.08
N HIS A 53 -4.65 15.25 12.50
CA HIS A 53 -3.66 14.57 13.35
C HIS A 53 -2.31 14.40 12.65
N TYR A 54 -2.31 14.03 11.37
CA TYR A 54 -1.08 13.89 10.58
C TYR A 54 -0.33 15.22 10.47
N LYS A 55 -1.04 16.32 10.19
CA LYS A 55 -0.47 17.68 10.19
C LYS A 55 0.05 18.09 11.56
N ALA A 56 -0.63 17.67 12.63
CA ALA A 56 -0.20 17.88 14.00
C ALA A 56 0.97 16.97 14.43
N LYS A 57 1.56 16.19 13.52
CA LYS A 57 2.61 15.20 13.77
C LYS A 57 2.21 14.09 14.75
N ARG A 58 0.91 13.88 14.97
CA ARG A 58 0.37 12.79 15.78
C ARG A 58 0.04 11.61 14.87
N VAL A 59 1.10 11.03 14.27
CA VAL A 59 0.95 10.07 13.17
C VAL A 59 0.28 8.77 13.61
N SER A 60 0.52 8.29 14.82
CA SER A 60 -0.16 7.11 15.36
C SER A 60 -1.69 7.30 15.42
N LEU A 61 -2.16 8.44 15.95
CA LEU A 61 -3.59 8.76 15.99
C LEU A 61 -4.16 8.95 14.57
N ALA A 62 -3.37 9.47 13.64
CA ALA A 62 -3.80 9.61 12.26
C ALA A 62 -4.06 8.23 11.62
N MET A 63 -3.16 7.26 11.86
CA MET A 63 -3.29 5.88 11.40
C MET A 63 -4.58 5.23 11.91
N ASP A 64 -4.90 5.39 13.20
CA ASP A 64 -6.15 4.88 13.79
C ASP A 64 -7.37 5.49 13.09
N ARG A 65 -7.36 6.80 12.84
CA ARG A 65 -8.48 7.49 12.16
C ARG A 65 -8.62 7.08 10.71
N TYR A 66 -7.53 6.87 9.97
CA TYR A 66 -7.61 6.38 8.60
C TYR A 66 -8.11 4.94 8.53
N THR A 67 -7.69 4.09 9.47
CA THR A 67 -8.18 2.71 9.57
C THR A 67 -9.68 2.68 9.85
N LEU A 68 -10.15 3.49 10.80
CA LEU A 68 -11.58 3.62 11.09
C LEU A 68 -12.35 4.23 9.91
N ALA A 69 -11.77 5.21 9.22
CA ALA A 69 -12.36 5.81 8.02
C ALA A 69 -12.54 4.76 6.91
N TYR A 70 -11.56 3.89 6.71
CA TYR A 70 -11.61 2.81 5.73
C TYR A 70 -12.71 1.78 6.05
N ALA A 71 -12.78 1.33 7.31
CA ALA A 71 -13.82 0.39 7.77
C ALA A 71 -15.24 0.98 7.67
N THR A 72 -15.39 2.27 7.99
CA THR A 72 -16.67 2.98 7.92
C THR A 72 -17.08 3.31 6.48
N CYS A 73 -16.14 3.28 5.53
CA CYS A 73 -16.39 3.68 4.15
C CYS A 73 -17.19 2.59 3.40
N PRO A 74 -18.30 2.94 2.73
CA PRO A 74 -19.04 2.00 1.89
C PRO A 74 -18.12 1.36 0.84
N LYS A 75 -18.30 0.05 0.58
CA LYS A 75 -17.49 -0.70 -0.38
C LYS A 75 -17.61 -0.17 -1.83
N GLU A 76 -18.76 0.43 -2.17
CA GLU A 76 -19.02 1.11 -3.45
C GLU A 76 -18.09 2.31 -3.68
N GLU A 77 -17.67 2.99 -2.59
CA GLU A 77 -16.92 4.25 -2.62
C GLU A 77 -15.41 3.99 -2.75
N LYS A 78 -15.03 3.27 -3.81
CA LYS A 78 -13.65 2.82 -4.09
C LYS A 78 -12.64 3.97 -4.02
N MET A 79 -12.98 5.13 -4.56
CA MET A 79 -12.11 6.31 -4.54
C MET A 79 -11.81 6.79 -3.11
N VAL A 80 -12.81 6.80 -2.22
CA VAL A 80 -12.62 7.25 -0.83
C VAL A 80 -11.85 6.20 -0.04
N ARG A 81 -12.11 4.91 -0.28
CA ARG A 81 -11.35 3.80 0.30
C ARG A 81 -9.88 3.86 -0.10
N ALA A 82 -9.58 4.01 -1.40
CA ALA A 82 -8.22 4.17 -1.92
C ALA A 82 -7.50 5.39 -1.30
N GLN A 83 -8.22 6.51 -1.12
CA GLN A 83 -7.67 7.68 -0.41
C GLN A 83 -7.35 7.38 1.06
N CYS A 84 -8.17 6.60 1.77
CA CYS A 84 -7.91 6.25 3.17
C CYS A 84 -6.64 5.40 3.28
N LEU A 85 -6.52 4.37 2.45
CA LEU A 85 -5.33 3.52 2.35
C LEU A 85 -4.08 4.32 1.98
N ALA A 86 -4.17 5.21 0.99
CA ALA A 86 -3.06 6.07 0.62
C ALA A 86 -2.58 6.91 1.81
N ASN A 87 -3.49 7.46 2.61
CA ASN A 87 -3.12 8.24 3.80
C ASN A 87 -2.59 7.38 4.95
N ARG A 88 -3.08 6.15 5.12
CA ARG A 88 -2.54 5.17 6.06
C ARG A 88 -1.11 4.74 5.67
N ALA A 89 -0.85 4.51 4.39
CA ALA A 89 0.50 4.30 3.84
C ALA A 89 1.45 5.48 4.13
N ALA A 90 0.94 6.71 4.18
CA ALA A 90 1.73 7.88 4.60
C ALA A 90 2.25 7.72 6.03
N CYS A 91 1.41 7.16 6.90
CA CYS A 91 1.70 6.95 8.30
C CYS A 91 2.75 5.84 8.46
N HIS A 92 2.59 4.72 7.76
CA HIS A 92 3.60 3.66 7.73
C HIS A 92 4.96 4.15 7.22
N HIS A 93 4.96 4.94 6.15
CA HIS A 93 6.19 5.56 5.63
C HIS A 93 6.86 6.47 6.68
N TYR A 94 6.09 7.18 7.51
CA TYR A 94 6.64 8.00 8.59
C TYR A 94 7.35 7.14 9.67
N PHE A 95 6.86 5.95 9.94
CA PHE A 95 7.48 4.98 10.85
C PHE A 95 8.53 4.08 10.19
N SER A 96 8.81 4.29 8.90
CA SER A 96 9.70 3.42 8.11
C SER A 96 9.25 1.95 8.07
N GLU A 97 7.94 1.73 8.14
CA GLU A 97 7.31 0.41 8.01
C GLU A 97 7.01 0.14 6.53
N TRP A 98 8.03 -0.22 5.77
CA TRP A 98 7.96 -0.33 4.31
C TRP A 98 6.97 -1.40 3.82
N GLU A 99 6.86 -2.52 4.53
CA GLU A 99 5.90 -3.59 4.23
C GLU A 99 4.46 -3.05 4.24
N GLY A 100 4.07 -2.37 5.32
CA GLY A 100 2.74 -1.76 5.43
C GLY A 100 2.47 -0.67 4.37
N VAL A 101 3.51 0.04 3.91
CA VAL A 101 3.38 0.96 2.77
C VAL A 101 3.03 0.21 1.50
N ILE A 102 3.70 -0.91 1.23
CA ILE A 102 3.49 -1.72 0.01
C ILE A 102 2.10 -2.36 0.03
N GLU A 103 1.68 -2.92 1.17
CA GLU A 103 0.35 -3.53 1.34
C GLU A 103 -0.76 -2.51 1.08
N ASP A 104 -0.75 -1.38 1.79
CA ASP A 104 -1.75 -0.32 1.63
C ASP A 104 -1.76 0.25 0.21
N CYS A 105 -0.58 0.40 -0.41
CA CYS A 105 -0.49 0.89 -1.77
C CYS A 105 -1.01 -0.13 -2.78
N THR A 106 -0.81 -1.42 -2.54
CA THR A 106 -1.29 -2.48 -3.43
C THR A 106 -2.81 -2.53 -3.39
N GLU A 107 -3.40 -2.58 -2.19
CA GLU A 107 -4.86 -2.58 -2.03
C GLU A 107 -5.50 -1.29 -2.60
N ALA A 108 -4.85 -0.14 -2.43
CA ALA A 108 -5.33 1.11 -3.03
C ALA A 108 -5.29 1.10 -4.57
N LEU A 109 -4.33 0.42 -5.19
CA LEU A 109 -4.24 0.27 -6.65
C LEU A 109 -5.25 -0.75 -7.20
N GLU A 110 -5.64 -1.74 -6.41
CA GLU A 110 -6.74 -2.65 -6.77
C GLU A 110 -8.08 -1.91 -6.82
N LEU A 111 -8.26 -0.89 -5.97
CA LEU A 111 -9.44 -0.04 -5.94
C LEU A 111 -9.41 1.04 -7.04
N ASP A 112 -8.27 1.71 -7.22
CA ASP A 112 -8.03 2.72 -8.25
C ASP A 112 -6.62 2.59 -8.86
N PRO A 113 -6.48 1.90 -10.00
CA PRO A 113 -5.18 1.67 -10.62
C PRO A 113 -4.56 2.95 -11.19
N SER A 114 -5.35 4.01 -11.39
CA SER A 114 -4.87 5.30 -11.90
C SER A 114 -4.41 6.24 -10.78
N TYR A 115 -4.41 5.79 -9.52
CA TYR A 115 -4.10 6.65 -8.39
C TYR A 115 -2.60 6.95 -8.29
N THR A 116 -2.15 7.98 -9.01
CA THR A 116 -0.72 8.32 -9.16
C THR A 116 0.01 8.59 -7.84
N LYS A 117 -0.70 9.13 -6.82
CA LYS A 117 -0.09 9.37 -5.51
C LYS A 117 0.35 8.07 -4.82
N VAL A 118 -0.42 7.01 -5.01
CA VAL A 118 -0.13 5.69 -4.46
C VAL A 118 1.04 5.04 -5.20
N LEU A 119 1.06 5.13 -6.54
CA LEU A 119 2.19 4.67 -7.34
C LEU A 119 3.51 5.31 -6.90
N LEU A 120 3.51 6.63 -6.72
CA LEU A 120 4.70 7.35 -6.26
C LEU A 120 5.10 6.94 -4.85
N ARG A 121 4.14 6.71 -3.96
CA ARG A 121 4.42 6.30 -2.58
C ARG A 121 5.00 4.89 -2.51
N ARG A 122 4.46 3.94 -3.29
CA ARG A 122 5.00 2.58 -3.40
C ARG A 122 6.41 2.56 -3.98
N ALA A 123 6.70 3.44 -4.95
CA ALA A 123 8.03 3.55 -5.52
C ALA A 123 9.08 4.14 -4.55
N ASN A 124 8.64 4.85 -3.51
CA ASN A 124 9.49 5.44 -2.47
C ASN A 124 9.51 4.62 -1.17
N ALA A 125 8.84 3.46 -1.17
CA ALA A 125 8.84 2.52 -0.04
C ALA A 125 10.12 1.67 -0.03
#